data_AF-A0A059G1H5-F1
#
_entry.id   AF-A0A059G1H5-F1
#
_cell.length_a   1.000
_cell.length_b   1.000
_cell.length_c   1.000
_cell.angle_alpha   90.00
_cell.angle_beta   90.00
_cell.angle_gamma   90.00
#
_symmetry.space_group_name_H-M   'P 1'
#
loop_
_entity.id
_entity.type
_entity.pdbx_description
1 polymer ?
#
loop_
_entity_poly.entity_id
_entity_poly.type
_entity_poly.pdbx_seq_one_letter_code
_entity_poly.pdbx_strand_id
1 'polypeptide(L)' 'MISIMGAFAAITLAIGLKLFAGTSLILTPLPLLSAMLFLIGCISVLMGLLAEMIMRTYFESHGRMPYTIREDAPRIVNV' A
#
# COMPACT_ATOMS: atom_id res chain seq x y z
N MET A 1 -3.18 -4.96 0.40
CA MET A 1 -3.77 -6.23 -0.09
C MET A 1 -4.69 -6.91 0.92
N ILE A 2 -4.28 -7.08 2.19
CA ILE A 2 -5.13 -7.68 3.23
C ILE A 2 -6.50 -7.00 3.39
N SER A 3 -6.56 -5.67 3.22
CA SER A 3 -7.82 -4.91 3.24
C SER A 3 -8.78 -5.26 2.12
N ILE A 4 -8.27 -5.63 0.93
CA ILE A 4 -9.09 -6.05 -0.21
C ILE A 4 -9.70 -7.43 0.10
N MET A 5 -8.89 -8.37 0.61
CA MET A 5 -9.39 -9.68 1.05
C MET A 5 -10.45 -9.55 2.16
N GLY A 6 -10.22 -8.64 3.11
CA GLY A 6 -11.19 -8.32 4.17
C GLY A 6 -12.49 -7.73 3.63
N ALA A 7 -12.44 -6.89 2.59
CA ALA A 7 -13.63 -6.32 1.95
C ALA A 7 -14.51 -7.40 1.31
N PHE A 8 -13.90 -8.35 0.58
CA PHE A 8 -14.62 -9.49 -0.01
C PHE A 8 -15.21 -10.44 1.05
N ALA A 9 -14.48 -10.69 2.14
CA ALA A 9 -15.01 -11.48 3.25
C ALA A 9 -16.21 -10.79 3.91
N ALA A 10 -16.12 -9.48 4.16
CA ALA A 10 -17.20 -8.69 4.76
C ALA A 10 -18.45 -8.65 3.87
N ILE A 11 -18.30 -8.55 2.55
CA ILE A 11 -19.43 -8.55 1.61
C ILE A 11 -20.10 -9.93 1.54
N THR A 12 -19.30 -10.99 1.53
CA THR A 12 -19.80 -12.38 1.52
C THR A 12 -20.60 -12.65 2.80
N LEU A 13 -20.09 -12.19 3.94
CA LEU A 13 -20.78 -12.33 5.22
C LEU A 13 -22.06 -11.47 5.29
N ALA A 14 -22.05 -10.25 4.75
CA ALA A 14 -23.24 -9.41 4.66
C ALA A 14 -24.35 -10.03 3.79
N ILE A 15 -23.97 -10.65 2.66
CA ILE A 15 -24.90 -11.38 1.79
C ILE A 15 -25.43 -12.63 2.50
N GLY A 16 -24.57 -13.38 3.20
CA GLY A 16 -24.99 -14.52 4.02
C GLY A 16 -26.01 -14.10 5.09
N LEU A 17 -25.76 -13.01 5.82
CA LEU A 17 -26.65 -12.53 6.85
C LEU A 17 -28.02 -12.09 6.30
N LYS A 18 -28.03 -11.50 5.10
CA LYS A 18 -29.28 -11.15 4.41
C LYS A 18 -30.10 -12.39 4.06
N LEU A 19 -29.46 -13.44 3.55
CA LEU A 19 -30.12 -14.67 3.09
C LEU A 19 -30.60 -15.55 4.24
N PHE A 20 -29.82 -15.69 5.32
CA PHE A 20 -30.14 -16.59 6.43
C PHE A 20 -30.94 -15.93 7.55
N ALA A 21 -30.75 -14.64 7.82
CA ALA A 21 -31.40 -13.94 8.93
C ALA A 21 -32.51 -12.96 8.48
N GLY A 22 -32.74 -12.80 7.17
CA GLY A 22 -33.75 -11.88 6.64
C GLY A 22 -33.50 -10.40 6.99
N THR A 23 -32.31 -10.07 7.48
CA THR A 23 -31.97 -8.71 7.92
C THR A 23 -31.65 -7.82 6.72
N SER A 24 -32.13 -6.58 6.77
CA SER A 24 -31.83 -5.60 5.73
C SER A 24 -30.37 -5.15 5.81
N LEU A 25 -29.67 -5.13 4.67
CA LEU A 25 -28.27 -4.68 4.58
C LEU A 25 -28.06 -3.28 5.19
N ILE A 26 -29.07 -2.41 5.08
CA ILE A 26 -29.06 -1.04 5.61
C ILE A 26 -28.94 -0.98 7.13
N LEU A 27 -29.45 -1.99 7.85
CA LEU A 27 -29.39 -1.99 9.31
C LEU A 27 -27.99 -2.39 9.83
N THR A 28 -27.23 -3.10 9.02
CA THR A 28 -25.93 -3.63 9.40
C THR A 28 -24.82 -2.71 8.89
N PRO A 29 -23.82 -2.34 9.71
CA PRO A 29 -22.70 -1.52 9.26
C PRO A 29 -21.71 -2.27 8.35
N LEU A 30 -21.94 -3.57 8.07
CA LEU A 30 -21.05 -4.44 7.33
C LEU A 30 -20.84 -4.05 5.85
N PRO A 31 -21.88 -3.65 5.08
CA PRO A 31 -21.69 -3.18 3.70
C PRO A 31 -20.88 -1.89 3.64
N LEU A 32 -21.10 -0.98 4.60
CA LEU A 32 -20.32 0.25 4.73
C LEU A 32 -18.86 -0.08 5.07
N LEU A 33 -18.62 -1.00 5.99
CA LEU A 33 -17.27 -1.47 6.34
C LEU A 33 -16.55 -2.08 5.13
N SER A 34 -17.24 -2.93 4.35
CA SER A 34 -16.70 -3.52 3.12
C SER A 34 -16.27 -2.45 2.11
N ALA A 35 -17.10 -1.43 1.88
CA ALA A 35 -16.77 -0.32 0.99
C ALA A 35 -15.55 0.49 1.46
N MET A 36 -15.46 0.79 2.76
CA MET A 36 -14.32 1.49 3.34
C MET A 36 -13.02 0.68 3.21
N LEU A 37 -13.08 -0.63 3.51
CA LEU A 37 -11.92 -1.54 3.40
C LEU A 37 -11.44 -1.68 1.95
N PHE A 38 -12.38 -1.73 1.00
CA PHE A 38 -12.05 -1.78 -0.43
C PHE A 38 -11.33 -0.50 -0.86
N LEU A 39 -11.85 0.66 -0.48
CA LEU A 39 -11.27 1.96 -0.83
C LEU A 39 -9.87 2.14 -0.26
N ILE A 40 -9.66 1.80 1.02
CA ILE A 40 -8.33 1.80 1.65
C ILE A 40 -7.40 0.78 0.95
N GLY A 41 -7.93 -0.37 0.55
CA GLY A 41 -7.23 -1.37 -0.22
C GLY A 41 -6.69 -0.81 -1.54
N CYS A 42 -7.53 -0.12 -2.32
CA CYS A 42 -7.12 0.55 -3.55
C CYS A 42 -6.07 1.63 -3.31
N ILE A 43 -6.27 2.50 -2.31
CA ILE A 43 -5.31 3.55 -1.97
C ILE A 43 -3.95 2.95 -1.59
N SER A 44 -3.92 1.84 -0.86
CA SER A 44 -2.65 1.18 -0.48
C SER A 44 -1.84 0.70 -1.70
N VAL A 45 -2.51 0.22 -2.75
CA VAL A 45 -1.84 -0.21 -4.00
C VAL A 45 -1.29 1.00 -4.75
N LEU A 46 -2.11 2.05 -4.88
CA LEU A 46 -1.68 3.30 -5.51
C LEU A 46 -0.51 3.94 -4.77
N MET A 47 -0.52 3.91 -3.43
CA MET A 47 0.57 4.42 -2.60
C MET A 47 1.87 3.65 -2.82
N GLY A 48 1.81 2.33 -3.04
CA GLY A 48 2.98 1.51 -3.37
C GLY A 48 3.59 1.89 -4.73
N LEU A 49 2.75 2.05 -5.75
CA LEU A 49 3.20 2.50 -7.08
C LEU A 49 3.78 3.93 -7.02
N LEU A 50 3.14 4.80 -6.25
CA LEU A 50 3.61 6.16 -6.04
C LEU A 50 4.98 6.18 -5.36
N ALA A 51 5.19 5.33 -4.35
CA ALA A 51 6.48 5.18 -3.69
C ALA A 51 7.57 4.73 -4.67
N GLU A 52 7.28 3.80 -5.56
CA GLU A 52 8.25 3.36 -6.58
C GLU A 52 8.63 4.52 -7.53
N MET A 53 7.65 5.31 -7.98
CA MET A 53 7.92 6.48 -8.83
C MET A 53 8.70 7.58 -8.09
N ILE A 54 8.36 7.86 -6.82
CA ILE A 54 9.06 8.85 -6.01
C ILE A 54 10.52 8.43 -5.80
N MET A 55 10.79 7.15 -5.51
CA MET A 55 12.17 6.69 -5.31
C MET A 55 13.01 6.80 -6.58
N ARG A 56 12.44 6.44 -7.74
CA ARG A 56 13.11 6.57 -9.04
C ARG A 56 13.47 8.04 -9.33
N THR A 57 12.49 8.94 -9.20
CA THR A 57 12.69 10.38 -9.43
C THR A 57 13.59 11.02 -8.38
N TYR A 58 13.56 10.58 -7.13
CA TYR A 58 14.43 11.05 -6.06
C TYR A 58 15.90 10.80 -6.38
N PHE A 59 16.27 9.56 -6.72
CA PHE A 59 17.66 9.22 -7.06
C PHE A 59 18.13 9.85 -8.37
N GLU A 60 17.25 9.95 -9.36
CA GLU A 60 17.56 10.58 -10.64
C GLU A 60 17.75 12.10 -10.51
N SER A 61 16.93 12.77 -9.70
CA SER A 61 16.97 14.24 -9.53
C SER A 61 17.96 14.71 -8.47
N HIS A 62 18.30 13.90 -7.46
CA HIS A 62 19.17 14.36 -6.36
C HIS A 62 20.66 14.26 -6.67
N GLY A 63 21.08 13.57 -7.73
CA GLY A 63 22.50 13.52 -8.15
C GLY A 63 23.49 13.04 -7.06
N ARG A 64 22.98 12.48 -5.95
CA ARG A 64 23.77 11.98 -4.83
C ARG A 64 24.00 10.48 -5.03
N MET A 65 25.27 10.10 -5.04
CA MET A 65 25.69 8.70 -5.07
C MET A 65 25.16 7.99 -3.80
N PRO A 66 24.62 6.76 -3.88
CA PRO A 66 24.04 6.05 -2.74
C PRO A 66 25.08 5.60 -1.69
N TYR A 67 26.37 5.85 -1.95
CA TYR A 67 27.48 5.62 -1.04
C TYR A 67 28.45 6.81 -1.07
N THR A 68 28.98 7.17 0.08
CA THR A 68 30.11 8.10 0.20
C THR A 68 31.36 7.27 0.48
N ILE A 69 32.36 7.35 -0.39
CA ILE A 69 33.65 6.69 -0.19
C ILE A 69 34.37 7.49 0.90
N ARG A 70 34.71 6.85 2.02
CA ARG A 70 35.62 7.42 3.02
C ARG A 70 37.05 7.25 2.49
N GLU A 71 37.78 8.34 2.33
CA GLU A 71 39.19 8.34 1.92
C GLU A 71 40.07 7.79 3.07
N ASP A 72 40.03 6.49 3.29
CA ASP A 72 40.90 5.80 4.27
C ASP A 72 41.93 4.89 3.54
N ALA A 73 42.44 5.30 2.37
CA ALA A 73 43.50 4.59 1.66
C ALA A 73 44.70 5.51 1.41
N PRO A 74 45.94 5.10 1.75
CA PRO A 74 47.12 5.93 1.65
C PRO A 74 47.39 6.31 0.19
N ARG A 75 47.44 7.62 -0.06
CA ARG A 75 47.76 8.22 -1.36
C ARG A 75 49.20 7.87 -1.75
N ILE A 76 49.38 6.85 -2.57
CA ILE A 76 50.61 6.68 -3.36
C ILE A 76 50.59 7.70 -4.50
N VAL A 77 51.19 8.85 -4.24
CA VAL A 77 51.61 9.82 -5.27
C VAL A 77 52.59 9.10 -6.19
N ASN A 78 52.29 9.05 -7.49
CA ASN A 78 53.28 8.73 -8.50
C ASN A 78 53.40 9.92 -9.48
N VAL A 79 54.64 10.13 -9.88
CA VAL A 79 55.30 11.31 -10.49
C VAL A 79 54.58 11.90 -11.70
#